data_AF-A0A963WAD7-F1
#
_entry.id   AF-A0A963WAD7-F1
#
_cell.length_a   1.000
_cell.length_b   1.000
_cell.length_c   1.000
_cell.angle_alpha   90.00
_cell.angle_beta   90.00
_cell.angle_gamma   90.00
#
_symmetry.space_group_name_H-M   'P 1'
#
loop_
_entity.id
_entity.type
_entity.pdbx_description
1 polymer ?
#
loop_
_entity_poly.entity_id
_entity_poly.type
_entity_poly.pdbx_seq_one_letter_code
_entity_poly.pdbx_strand_id
1 'polypeptide(L)'
;MTRPSTHIWRLLKWGRTLARHGALRGIERDPNTPPPVKRLVRLARLGTFQPATPDYAGAFRAIGPAAIKLGQTLATRPDLVGDEAAHNLLSLQDSLPPVPFA
;
A
#
# COMPACT_ATOMS: atom_id res chain seq x y z
N MET A 1 16.35 1.64 -24.12
CA MET A 1 16.91 1.99 -22.79
C MET A 1 15.92 2.88 -22.07
N THR A 2 15.17 2.35 -21.09
CA THR A 2 14.28 3.19 -20.28
C THR A 2 15.15 4.14 -19.46
N ARG A 3 14.89 5.45 -19.58
CA ARG A 3 15.68 6.45 -18.85
C ARG A 3 15.41 6.26 -17.35
N PRO A 4 16.43 6.14 -16.48
CA PRO A 4 16.24 5.93 -15.03
C PRO A 4 15.24 6.90 -14.39
N SER A 5 15.14 8.11 -14.94
CA SER A 5 14.19 9.15 -14.55
C SER A 5 12.72 8.73 -14.60
N THR A 6 12.30 7.91 -15.57
CA THR A 6 10.89 7.48 -15.67
C THR A 6 10.51 6.53 -14.54
N HIS A 7 11.45 5.67 -14.11
CA HIS A 7 11.22 4.75 -12.99
C HIS A 7 11.17 5.50 -11.66
N ILE A 8 12.09 6.44 -11.44
CA ILE A 8 12.09 7.29 -10.23
C ILE A 8 10.78 8.08 -10.13
N TRP A 9 10.36 8.73 -11.22
CA TRP A 9 9.11 9.49 -11.23
C TRP A 9 7.89 8.62 -10.97
N ARG A 10 7.86 7.39 -11.52
CA ARG A 10 6.79 6.43 -11.24
C ARG A 10 6.75 6.00 -9.78
N LEU A 11 7.92 5.73 -9.17
CA LEU A 11 8.01 5.40 -7.75
C LEU A 11 7.52 6.55 -6.86
N LEU A 12 7.88 7.80 -7.20
CA LEU A 12 7.36 8.99 -6.50
C LEU A 12 5.84 9.10 -6.62
N LYS A 13 5.28 8.85 -7.81
CA LYS A 13 3.83 8.86 -8.02
C LYS A 13 3.12 7.80 -7.17
N TRP A 14 3.66 6.57 -7.14
CA TRP A 14 3.12 5.48 -6.30
C TRP A 14 3.22 5.81 -4.80
N GLY A 15 4.36 6.34 -4.36
CA GLY A 15 4.53 6.82 -2.98
C GLY A 15 3.50 7.89 -2.61
N ARG A 16 3.21 8.82 -3.53
CA ARG A 16 2.19 9.84 -3.31
C ARG A 16 0.77 9.28 -3.29
N THR A 17 0.46 8.26 -4.09
CA THR A 17 -0.81 7.52 -4.01
C THR A 17 -0.97 6.83 -2.65
N LEU A 18 0.06 6.12 -2.18
CA LEU A 18 0.05 5.49 -0.85
C LEU A 18 -0.14 6.53 0.27
N ALA A 19 0.53 7.68 0.16
CA ALA A 19 0.41 8.78 1.11
C ALA A 19 -1.03 9.31 1.18
N ARG A 20 -1.69 9.48 0.03
CA ARG A 20 -3.07 9.99 -0.06
C ARG A 20 -4.09 9.06 0.60
N HIS A 21 -3.91 7.75 0.51
CA HIS A 21 -4.79 6.78 1.17
C HIS A 21 -4.41 6.49 2.63
N GLY A 22 -3.38 7.15 3.17
CA GLY A 22 -2.94 6.94 4.56
C GLY A 22 -2.14 5.66 4.81
N ALA A 23 -1.86 4.86 3.77
CA ALA A 23 -1.14 3.59 3.85
C ALA A 23 0.29 3.73 4.42
N LEU A 24 0.89 4.93 4.33
CA LEU A 24 2.23 5.17 4.86
C LEU A 24 2.27 5.49 6.37
N ARG A 25 1.12 5.61 7.04
CA ARG A 25 1.09 5.90 8.49
C ARG A 25 1.63 4.75 9.34
N GLY A 26 1.41 3.50 8.92
CA GLY A 26 1.95 2.33 9.63
C GLY A 26 3.47 2.38 9.74
N ILE A 27 4.16 2.65 8.61
CA ILE A 27 5.62 2.74 8.53
C ILE A 27 6.18 3.89 9.40
N GLU A 28 5.48 5.03 9.48
CA GLU A 28 5.93 6.15 10.33
C GLU A 28 5.84 5.83 11.82
N ARG A 29 4.75 5.18 12.24
CA ARG A 29 4.47 4.88 13.65
C ARG A 29 5.31 3.73 14.18
N ASP A 30 5.82 2.88 13.29
CA ASP A 30 6.69 1.79 13.68
C ASP A 30 7.99 2.31 14.36
N PRO A 31 8.27 1.88 15.60
CA PRO A 31 9.50 2.21 16.32
C PRO A 31 10.78 1.81 15.56
N ASN A 32 10.74 0.68 14.84
CA ASN A 32 11.90 0.10 14.15
C ASN A 32 12.23 0.80 12.83
N THR A 33 11.37 1.70 12.34
CA THR A 33 11.60 2.38 11.07
C THR A 33 12.79 3.36 11.16
N PRO A 34 13.79 3.25 10.25
CA PRO A 34 14.94 4.15 10.25
C PRO A 34 14.55 5.63 10.10
N PRO A 35 15.24 6.57 10.77
CA PRO A 35 15.01 8.01 10.63
C PRO A 35 14.95 8.55 9.19
N PRO A 36 15.81 8.13 8.23
CA PRO A 36 15.70 8.62 6.85
C PRO A 36 14.40 8.17 6.17
N VAL A 37 13.91 6.97 6.46
CA VAL A 37 12.63 6.46 5.92
C VAL A 37 11.48 7.29 6.49
N LYS A 38 11.48 7.57 7.80
CA LYS A 38 10.47 8.46 8.43
C LYS A 38 10.42 9.83 7.76
N ARG A 39 11.57 10.42 7.43
CA ARG A 39 11.65 11.71 6.71
C ARG A 39 11.08 11.62 5.30
N LEU A 40 11.44 10.59 4.55
CA LEU A 40 10.94 10.37 3.19
C LEU A 40 9.42 10.23 3.17
N VAL A 41 8.87 9.43 4.10
CA VAL A 41 7.43 9.26 4.23
C VAL A 41 6.74 10.58 4.63
N ARG A 42 7.33 11.36 5.53
CA ARG A 42 6.81 12.68 5.91
C ARG A 42 6.78 13.65 4.73
N LEU A 43 7.82 13.65 3.89
CA LEU A 43 7.86 14.44 2.65
C LEU A 43 6.79 13.96 1.65
N ALA A 44 6.64 12.65 1.47
CA ALA A 44 5.64 12.08 0.56
C ALA A 44 4.20 12.48 0.94
N ARG A 45 3.94 12.70 2.23
CA ARG A 45 2.65 13.16 2.78
C ARG A 45 2.39 14.65 2.63
N LEU A 46 3.40 15.49 2.36
CA LEU A 46 3.18 16.94 2.25
C LEU A 46 2.15 17.23 1.14
N GLY A 47 1.10 17.97 1.51
CA GLY A 47 -0.02 18.30 0.60
C GLY A 47 -0.97 17.14 0.30
N THR A 48 -1.03 16.09 1.15
CA THR A 48 -2.05 15.03 1.06
C THR A 48 -3.03 15.13 2.24
N PHE A 49 -4.33 15.13 1.94
CA PHE A 49 -5.37 14.95 2.95
C PHE A 49 -5.54 13.46 3.20
N GLN A 50 -5.04 13.00 4.34
CA GLN A 50 -5.10 11.59 4.71
C GLN A 50 -6.39 11.28 5.48
N PRO A 51 -7.08 10.18 5.15
CA PRO A 51 -8.24 9.73 5.91
C PRO A 51 -7.87 9.38 7.36
N ALA A 52 -8.87 9.34 8.24
CA ALA A 52 -8.67 8.93 9.63
C ALA A 52 -8.18 7.47 9.72
N THR A 53 -8.85 6.59 8.97
CA THR A 53 -8.50 5.18 8.80
C THR A 53 -7.70 4.96 7.50
N PRO A 54 -6.55 4.27 7.54
CA PRO A 54 -5.80 3.92 6.33
C PRO A 54 -6.57 2.98 5.39
N ASP A 55 -6.53 3.26 4.09
CA ASP A 55 -7.16 2.44 3.04
C ASP A 55 -6.08 1.82 2.12
N TYR A 56 -5.50 0.70 2.58
CA TYR A 56 -4.43 0.00 1.87
C TYR A 56 -4.92 -0.58 0.53
N ALA A 57 -6.09 -1.21 0.52
CA ALA A 57 -6.68 -1.79 -0.67
C ALA A 57 -6.97 -0.74 -1.75
N GLY A 58 -7.56 0.40 -1.40
CA GLY A 58 -7.79 1.48 -2.35
C GLY A 58 -6.48 2.05 -2.90
N ALA A 59 -5.43 2.17 -2.06
CA ALA A 59 -4.12 2.60 -2.52
C ALA A 59 -3.52 1.64 -3.56
N PHE A 60 -3.64 0.33 -3.32
CA PHE A 60 -3.12 -0.70 -4.21
C PHE A 60 -3.92 -0.79 -5.52
N ARG A 61 -5.25 -0.64 -5.47
CA ARG A 61 -6.10 -0.50 -6.67
C ARG A 61 -5.71 0.71 -7.50
N ALA A 62 -5.46 1.86 -6.86
CA ALA A 62 -5.08 3.10 -7.53
C ALA A 62 -3.67 3.06 -8.16
N ILE A 63 -2.78 2.21 -7.66
CA ILE A 63 -1.46 1.97 -8.27
C ILE A 63 -1.57 1.08 -9.51
N GLY A 64 -2.42 0.04 -9.44
CA GLY A 64 -2.75 -0.83 -10.56
C GLY A 64 -2.51 -2.33 -10.31
N PRO A 65 -2.66 -3.18 -11.35
CA PRO A 65 -2.76 -4.64 -11.21
C PRO A 65 -1.57 -5.31 -10.51
N ALA A 66 -0.35 -4.81 -10.74
CA ALA A 66 0.84 -5.33 -10.09
C ALA A 66 0.82 -5.10 -8.57
N ALA A 67 0.35 -3.93 -8.13
CA ALA A 67 0.17 -3.67 -6.71
C ALA A 67 -0.94 -4.54 -6.14
N ILE A 68 -2.09 -4.68 -6.82
CA ILE A 68 -3.19 -5.55 -6.36
C ILE A 68 -2.68 -6.96 -6.02
N LYS A 69 -1.91 -7.59 -6.91
CA LYS A 69 -1.32 -8.92 -6.66
C LYS A 69 -0.39 -8.93 -5.45
N LEU A 70 0.44 -7.89 -5.30
CA LEU A 70 1.31 -7.71 -4.14
C LEU A 70 0.47 -7.59 -2.85
N GLY A 71 -0.63 -6.83 -2.89
CA GLY A 71 -1.57 -6.69 -1.79
C GLY A 71 -2.23 -8.01 -1.40
N GLN A 72 -2.64 -8.82 -2.39
CA GLN A 72 -3.19 -10.17 -2.15
C GLN A 72 -2.17 -11.08 -1.47
N THR A 73 -0.88 -11.01 -1.84
CA THR A 73 0.19 -11.77 -1.17
C THR A 73 0.51 -11.27 0.23
N LEU A 74 0.36 -9.97 0.49
CA LEU A 74 0.58 -9.38 1.81
C LEU A 74 -0.61 -9.62 2.75
N ALA A 75 -1.82 -9.74 2.21
CA ALA A 75 -3.03 -10.01 2.98
C ALA A 75 -2.97 -11.36 3.74
N THR A 76 -2.16 -12.31 3.25
CA THR A 76 -1.96 -13.60 3.91
C THR A 76 -0.85 -13.59 4.97
N ARG A 77 -0.14 -12.45 5.13
CA ARG A 77 0.99 -12.28 6.06
C ARG A 77 0.78 -11.10 7.01
N PRO A 78 -0.15 -11.21 7.98
CA PRO A 78 -0.39 -10.16 8.97
C PRO A 78 0.84 -9.87 9.83
N ASP A 79 1.76 -10.83 9.97
CA ASP A 79 3.06 -10.66 10.63
C ASP A 79 3.94 -9.58 9.98
N LEU A 80 3.77 -9.30 8.69
CA LEU A 80 4.58 -8.32 7.96
C LEU A 80 3.94 -6.93 7.87
N VAL A 81 2.61 -6.85 7.79
CA VAL A 81 1.89 -5.60 7.52
C VAL A 81 1.00 -5.14 8.68
N GLY A 82 0.80 -5.99 9.69
CA GLY A 82 -0.13 -5.81 10.80
C GLY A 82 -1.55 -6.27 10.45
N ASP A 83 -2.31 -6.69 11.48
CA ASP A 83 -3.67 -7.21 11.34
C ASP A 83 -4.63 -6.25 10.62
N GLU A 84 -4.63 -4.96 10.98
CA GLU A 84 -5.52 -3.98 10.35
C GLU A 84 -5.26 -3.84 8.85
N ALA A 85 -3.98 -3.82 8.45
CA ALA A 85 -3.61 -3.70 7.04
C ALA A 85 -3.91 -5.00 6.28
N ALA A 86 -3.60 -6.16 6.87
CA ALA A 86 -3.91 -7.45 6.28
C ALA A 86 -5.41 -7.61 6.05
N HIS A 87 -6.24 -7.26 7.05
CA HIS A 87 -7.69 -7.33 6.94
C HIS A 87 -8.23 -6.40 5.84
N ASN A 88 -7.72 -5.17 5.74
CA ASN A 88 -8.11 -4.27 4.66
C ASN A 88 -7.68 -4.81 3.28
N LEU A 89 -6.48 -5.39 3.17
CA LEU A 89 -5.96 -5.98 1.93
C LEU A 89 -6.70 -7.26 1.50
N LEU A 90 -7.32 -8.01 2.42
CA LEU A 90 -8.19 -9.15 2.07
C LEU A 90 -9.33 -8.73 1.13
N SER A 91 -9.78 -7.47 1.19
CA SER A 91 -10.78 -6.93 0.25
C SER A 91 -10.29 -6.84 -1.21
N LEU A 92 -9.00 -7.09 -1.48
CA LEU A 92 -8.46 -7.23 -2.84
C LEU A 92 -8.63 -8.63 -3.40
N GLN A 93 -8.95 -9.63 -2.57
CA GLN A 93 -9.14 -11.00 -3.03
C GLN A 93 -10.53 -11.15 -3.65
N ASP A 94 -10.61 -11.95 -4.70
CA ASP A 94 -11.89 -12.27 -5.32
C ASP A 94 -12.72 -13.15 -4.39
N SER A 95 -13.97 -12.75 -4.16
CA SER A 95 -14.96 -13.55 -3.44
C SER A 95 -15.86 -14.26 -4.44
N LEU A 96 -15.39 -15.40 -4.95
CA LEU A 96 -16.15 -16.21 -5.90
C LEU A 96 -17.06 -17.21 -5.16
N PRO A 97 -18.28 -17.46 -5.68
CA PRO A 97 -19.15 -18.49 -5.12
C PRO A 97 -18.50 -19.88 -5.23
N PRO A 98 -18.85 -20.82 -4.33
CA PRO A 98 -18.35 -22.18 -4.41
C PRO A 98 -18.74 -22.80 -5.75
N VAL A 99 -17.80 -23.47 -6.40
CA VAL A 99 -18.10 -24.27 -7.59
C VAL A 99 -18.90 -25.51 -7.16
N PRO A 100 -19.99 -25.86 -7.87
CA PRO A 100 -20.74 -27.07 -7.55
C PRO A 100 -19.85 -28.30 -7.78
N PHE A 101 -19.95 -29.28 -6.87
CA PHE A 101 -19.35 -30.59 -7.07
C PHE A 101 -20.14 -31.34 -8.16
N ALA A 102 -19.42 -31.90 -9.13
CA ALA A 102 -19.95 -32.82 -10.14
C ALA A 102 -19.71 -34.27 -9.72
#